data_AF-A0AA51DFI6-F1
#
_entry.id   AF-A0AA51DFI6-F1
#
_cell.length_a   1.000
_cell.length_b   1.000
_cell.length_c   1.000
_cell.angle_alpha   90.00
_cell.angle_beta   90.00
_cell.angle_gamma   90.00
#
_symmetry.space_group_name_H-M   'P 1'
#
loop_
_entity.id
_entity.type
_entity.pdbx_description
1 polymer ?
#
loop_
_entity_poly.entity_id
_entity_poly.type
_entity_poly.pdbx_seq_one_letter_code
_entity_poly.pdbx_strand_id
1 'polypeptide(L)'
;MKIFFENLLKILLKIVLLILVTMLICFIISFFKHFNFNNTLMFTGLGYMLIGVLSSLGSSTSLGNFKYIQSRRSTNKSSFEDTKEDFRLKDSSLNFMAFMSISGFIIIMLSYSITI
;
A
#
# COMPACT_ATOMS: atom_id res chain seq x y z
N MET A 1 -3.89 14.67 23.96
CA MET A 1 -4.06 15.18 22.58
C MET A 1 -2.76 15.33 21.80
N LYS A 2 -1.68 15.91 22.36
CA LYS A 2 -0.41 16.11 21.62
C LYS A 2 0.17 14.83 20.99
N ILE A 3 0.23 13.72 21.74
CA ILE A 3 0.77 12.44 21.26
C ILE A 3 -0.04 11.87 20.07
N PHE A 4 -1.37 12.01 20.10
CA PHE A 4 -2.24 11.59 19.01
C PHE A 4 -1.97 12.42 17.74
N PHE A 5 -1.80 13.74 17.91
CA PHE A 5 -1.51 14.65 16.82
C PHE A 5 -0.13 14.40 16.18
N GLU A 6 0.89 14.11 16.98
CA GLU A 6 2.23 13.79 16.51
C GLU A 6 2.27 12.51 15.67
N ASN A 7 1.54 11.47 16.09
CA ASN A 7 1.44 10.24 15.31
C ASN A 7 0.68 10.44 14.00
N LEU A 8 -0.37 11.26 14.02
CA LEU A 8 -1.16 11.58 12.83
C LEU A 8 -0.30 12.40 11.83
N LEU A 9 0.48 13.36 12.32
CA LEU A 9 1.41 14.15 11.51
C LEU A 9 2.49 13.28 10.86
N LYS A 10 3.06 12.32 11.60
CA LYS A 10 4.05 11.37 11.05
C LYS A 10 3.48 10.54 9.91
N ILE A 11 2.24 10.08 10.02
CA ILE A 11 1.57 9.33 8.95
C ILE A 11 1.36 10.22 7.74
N LEU A 12 0.85 11.43 7.95
CA LEU A 12 0.61 12.38 6.87
C LEU A 12 1.89 12.75 6.14
N LEU A 13 2.98 12.98 6.87
CA LEU A 13 4.30 13.26 6.29
C LEU A 13 4.83 12.11 5.45
N LYS A 14 4.61 10.85 5.86
CA LYS A 14 4.96 9.68 5.04
C LYS A 14 4.16 9.63 3.73
N ILE A 15 2.86 9.95 3.77
CA ILE A 15 2.01 10.00 2.57
C ILE A 15 2.53 11.08 1.61
N VAL A 16 2.78 12.29 2.12
CA VAL A 16 3.29 13.41 1.31
C VAL A 16 4.64 13.07 0.69
N LEU A 17 5.57 12.49 1.46
CA LEU A 17 6.88 12.08 0.96
C LEU A 17 6.75 11.05 -0.17
N LEU A 18 5.87 10.05 0.00
CA LEU A 18 5.63 9.03 -1.00
C LEU A 18 5.04 9.61 -2.30
N ILE A 19 4.12 10.57 -2.20
CA ILE A 19 3.55 11.26 -3.36
C ILE A 19 4.62 12.06 -4.09
N LEU A 20 5.46 12.80 -3.36
CA LEU A 20 6.57 13.58 -3.92
C LEU A 20 7.55 12.71 -4.70
N VAL A 21 7.98 11.59 -4.11
CA VAL A 21 8.87 10.62 -4.76
C VAL A 21 8.22 10.05 -6.02
N THR A 22 6.93 9.68 -5.93
CA THR A 22 6.19 9.15 -7.08
C THR A 22 6.06 10.17 -8.21
N MET A 23 5.80 11.43 -7.90
CA MET A 23 5.74 12.51 -8.89
C MET A 23 7.09 12.70 -9.59
N LEU A 24 8.19 12.69 -8.84
CA LEU A 24 9.53 12.85 -9.40
C LEU A 24 9.88 11.69 -10.34
N ILE A 25 9.53 10.45 -9.97
CA ILE A 25 9.71 9.28 -10.83
C ILE A 25 8.84 9.38 -12.08
N CYS A 26 7.56 9.74 -11.94
CA CYS A 26 6.66 9.93 -13.08
C CYS A 26 7.16 11.01 -14.04
N PHE A 27 7.76 12.08 -13.50
CA PHE A 27 8.30 13.19 -14.29
C PHE A 27 9.48 12.72 -15.13
N ILE A 28 10.41 11.98 -14.52
CA ILE A 28 11.55 11.38 -15.24
C ILE A 28 11.04 10.44 -16.34
N ILE A 29 10.10 9.54 -16.04
CA ILE A 29 9.56 8.59 -17.02
C ILE A 29 8.87 9.31 -18.18
N SER A 30 8.06 10.33 -17.87
CA SER A 30 7.36 11.15 -18.86
C SER A 30 8.35 11.89 -19.77
N PHE A 31 9.43 12.43 -19.21
CA PHE A 31 10.49 13.10 -19.96
C PHE A 31 11.20 12.16 -20.95
N PHE A 32 11.58 10.95 -20.50
CA PHE A 32 12.29 9.99 -21.35
C PHE A 32 11.41 9.38 -22.46
N LYS A 33 10.11 9.20 -22.20
CA LYS A 33 9.21 8.51 -23.13
C LYS A 33 8.27 9.44 -23.90
N HIS A 34 8.38 10.76 -23.75
CA HIS A 34 7.48 11.75 -24.36
C HIS A 34 5.98 11.46 -24.11
N PHE A 35 5.65 10.82 -22.99
CA PHE A 35 4.27 10.58 -22.60
C PHE A 35 3.70 11.79 -21.84
N ASN A 36 2.41 12.01 -21.97
CA ASN A 36 1.69 12.97 -21.14
C ASN A 36 1.86 12.60 -19.65
N PHE A 37 2.46 13.50 -18.88
CA PHE A 37 2.69 13.35 -17.44
C PHE A 37 1.41 12.97 -16.69
N ASN A 38 0.27 13.56 -17.10
CA ASN A 38 -1.06 13.22 -16.59
C ASN A 38 -1.37 11.72 -16.76
N ASN A 39 -1.23 11.15 -17.96
CA ASN A 39 -1.49 9.72 -18.15
C ASN A 39 -0.55 8.86 -17.30
N THR A 40 0.72 9.24 -17.17
CA THR A 40 1.68 8.53 -16.32
C THR A 40 1.28 8.54 -14.84
N LEU A 41 0.81 9.67 -14.31
CA LEU A 41 0.28 9.75 -12.95
C LEU A 41 -0.97 8.89 -12.78
N MET A 42 -1.91 8.96 -13.72
CA MET A 42 -3.16 8.19 -13.65
C MET A 42 -2.90 6.69 -13.59
N PHE A 43 -2.06 6.15 -14.48
CA PHE A 43 -1.69 4.72 -14.46
C PHE A 43 -0.93 4.34 -13.19
N THR A 44 -0.05 5.22 -12.70
CA THR A 44 0.68 4.97 -11.45
C THR A 44 -0.27 4.93 -10.25
N GLY A 45 -1.21 5.88 -10.16
CA GLY A 45 -2.22 5.89 -9.10
C GLY A 45 -3.10 4.64 -9.10
N LEU A 46 -3.55 4.19 -10.28
CA LEU A 46 -4.26 2.92 -10.43
C LEU A 46 -3.40 1.72 -10.00
N GLY A 47 -2.11 1.73 -10.36
CA GLY A 47 -1.15 0.71 -9.94
C GLY A 47 -1.01 0.61 -8.43
N TYR A 48 -0.94 1.75 -7.74
CA TYR A 48 -0.89 1.80 -6.27
C TYR A 48 -2.15 1.18 -5.64
N MET A 49 -3.34 1.50 -6.16
CA MET A 49 -4.59 0.91 -5.67
C MET A 49 -4.61 -0.61 -5.89
N LEU A 50 -4.17 -1.08 -7.07
CA LEU A 50 -4.07 -2.50 -7.38
C LEU A 50 -3.10 -3.24 -6.43
N ILE A 51 -1.92 -2.68 -6.19
CA ILE A 51 -0.94 -3.24 -5.25
C ILE A 51 -1.52 -3.33 -3.83
N GLY A 52 -2.26 -2.30 -3.40
CA GLY A 52 -2.96 -2.32 -2.12
C GLY A 52 -3.95 -3.47 -2.00
N VAL A 53 -4.83 -3.64 -2.99
CA VAL A 53 -5.82 -4.72 -3.02
C VAL A 53 -5.15 -6.10 -3.07
N LEU A 54 -4.13 -6.26 -3.91
CA LEU A 54 -3.37 -7.50 -4.03
C LEU A 54 -2.68 -7.90 -2.72
N SER A 55 -2.18 -6.93 -1.94
CA SER A 55 -1.61 -7.20 -0.62
C SER A 55 -2.62 -7.84 0.32
N SER A 56 -3.83 -7.27 0.40
CA SER A 56 -4.92 -7.77 1.25
C SER A 56 -5.42 -9.15 0.83
N LEU A 57 -5.53 -9.38 -0.48
CA LEU A 57 -5.90 -10.69 -1.04
C LEU A 57 -4.82 -11.75 -0.76
N GLY A 58 -3.54 -11.40 -0.90
CA GLY A 58 -2.42 -12.29 -0.60
C GLY A 58 -2.37 -12.69 0.88
N SER A 59 -2.60 -11.73 1.78
CA SER A 59 -2.67 -12.00 3.22
C SER A 59 -3.85 -12.92 3.56
N SER A 60 -5.03 -12.66 3.01
CA SER A 60 -6.24 -13.45 3.27
C SER A 60 -6.15 -14.88 2.73
N THR A 61 -5.54 -15.07 1.56
CA THR A 61 -5.34 -16.39 0.95
C THR A 61 -4.29 -17.22 1.69
N SER A 62 -3.22 -16.59 2.21
CA SER A 62 -2.22 -17.29 3.04
C SER A 62 -2.81 -17.81 4.35
N LEU A 63 -3.75 -17.07 4.94
CA LEU A 63 -4.39 -17.41 6.21
C LEU A 63 -5.47 -18.51 6.08
N GLY A 64 -6.14 -18.59 4.93
CA GLY A 64 -7.18 -19.59 4.67
C GLY A 64 -6.67 -20.91 4.06
N ASN A 65 -5.38 -21.00 3.70
CA ASN A 65 -4.88 -22.16 2.96
C ASN A 65 -4.55 -23.33 3.90
N PHE A 66 -5.36 -24.39 3.82
CA PHE A 66 -5.22 -25.59 4.66
C PHE A 66 -3.84 -26.25 4.57
N LYS A 67 -3.19 -26.22 3.39
CA LYS A 67 -1.81 -26.71 3.21
C LYS A 67 -0.78 -25.86 3.95
N TYR A 68 -0.96 -24.54 3.99
CA TYR A 68 -0.08 -23.63 4.72
C TYR A 68 -0.20 -23.86 6.22
N ILE A 69 -1.44 -23.95 6.73
CA ILE A 69 -1.74 -24.27 8.13
C ILE A 69 -1.15 -25.63 8.52
N GLN A 70 -1.31 -26.65 7.68
CA GLN A 70 -0.79 -28.00 7.95
C GLN A 70 0.74 -28.04 7.98
N SER A 71 1.42 -27.34 7.06
CA SER A 71 2.89 -27.24 7.04
C SER A 71 3.47 -26.46 8.24
N ARG A 72 2.74 -25.45 8.74
CA ARG A 72 3.14 -24.70 9.94
C ARG A 72 2.96 -25.49 11.22
N ARG A 73 1.86 -26.24 11.37
CA ARG A 73 1.60 -27.10 12.54
C ARG A 73 2.62 -28.23 12.71
N SER A 74 3.28 -28.67 11.64
CA SER A 74 4.41 -29.61 11.70
C SER A 74 5.71 -29.00 12.25
N THR A 75 5.77 -27.68 12.42
CA THR A 75 6.86 -26.98 13.10
C THR A 75 6.44 -26.74 14.55
N ASN A 76 7.25 -27.11 15.54
CA ASN A 76 6.95 -27.08 16.99
C ASN A 76 6.68 -25.67 17.61
N LYS A 77 6.12 -24.71 16.87
CA LYS A 77 5.66 -23.42 17.40
C LYS A 77 4.30 -23.58 18.08
N SER A 78 4.10 -22.81 19.15
CA SER A 78 2.84 -22.83 19.88
C SER A 78 1.71 -22.27 18.99
N SER A 79 0.59 -22.99 18.87
CA SER A 79 -0.53 -22.59 18.00
C SER A 79 -1.14 -21.22 18.35
N PHE A 80 -0.91 -20.73 19.58
CA PHE A 80 -1.34 -19.41 20.03
C PHE A 80 -0.47 -18.27 19.45
N GLU A 81 0.85 -18.45 19.38
CA GLU A 81 1.76 -17.47 18.79
C GLU A 81 1.57 -17.33 17.29
N ASP A 82 1.37 -18.45 16.58
CA ASP A 82 1.12 -18.45 15.14
C ASP A 82 -0.18 -17.72 14.79
N THR A 83 -1.25 -17.97 15.55
CA THR A 83 -2.54 -17.30 15.37
C THR A 83 -2.41 -15.78 15.57
N LYS A 84 -1.66 -15.34 16.58
CA LYS A 84 -1.44 -13.92 16.86
C LYS A 84 -0.60 -13.24 15.77
N GLU A 85 0.40 -13.92 15.25
CA GLU A 85 1.23 -13.43 14.14
C GLU A 85 0.40 -13.27 12.86
N ASP A 86 -0.48 -14.23 12.60
CA ASP A 86 -1.41 -14.25 11.47
C ASP A 86 -2.42 -13.09 11.50
N PHE A 87 -3.03 -12.81 12.65
CA PHE A 87 -3.87 -11.62 12.82
C PHE A 87 -3.08 -10.33 12.64
N ARG A 88 -1.84 -10.25 13.15
CA ARG A 88 -0.98 -9.08 12.97
C ARG A 88 -0.63 -8.84 11.50
N LEU A 89 -0.36 -9.89 10.75
CA LEU A 89 -0.07 -9.82 9.30
C LEU A 89 -1.31 -9.33 8.53
N LYS A 90 -2.51 -9.81 8.90
CA LYS A 90 -3.77 -9.36 8.31
C LYS A 90 -4.02 -7.87 8.55
N ASP A 91 -3.88 -7.42 9.80
CA ASP A 91 -4.05 -6.01 10.15
C ASP A 91 -3.02 -5.12 9.46
N SER A 92 -1.76 -5.57 9.40
CA SER A 92 -0.70 -4.85 8.68
C SER A 92 -1.01 -4.76 7.18
N SER A 93 -1.55 -5.81 6.58
CA SER A 93 -1.91 -5.84 5.17
C SER A 93 -3.12 -4.95 4.86
N LEU A 94 -4.12 -4.91 5.74
CA LEU A 94 -5.24 -3.97 5.63
C LEU A 94 -4.79 -2.51 5.77
N ASN A 95 -3.91 -2.22 6.73
CA ASN A 95 -3.34 -0.89 6.89
C ASN A 95 -2.53 -0.47 5.65
N PHE A 96 -1.76 -1.40 5.08
CA PHE A 96 -1.02 -1.15 3.84
C PHE A 96 -1.95 -0.93 2.65
N MET A 97 -3.00 -1.75 2.51
CA MET A 97 -4.03 -1.58 1.48
C MET A 97 -4.66 -0.20 1.58
N ALA A 98 -5.14 0.20 2.76
CA ALA A 98 -5.73 1.52 2.98
C ALA A 98 -4.76 2.64 2.63
N PHE A 99 -3.50 2.53 3.07
CA PHE A 99 -2.46 3.51 2.78
C PHE A 99 -2.17 3.65 1.28
N MET A 100 -2.03 2.53 0.56
CA MET A 100 -1.78 2.52 -0.88
C MET A 100 -3.00 3.01 -1.67
N SER A 101 -4.22 2.65 -1.24
CA SER A 101 -5.46 3.12 -1.85
C SER A 101 -5.64 4.63 -1.69
N ILE A 102 -5.42 5.17 -0.49
CA ILE A 102 -5.49 6.63 -0.24
C ILE A 102 -4.42 7.36 -1.06
N SER A 103 -3.19 6.87 -1.07
CA SER A 103 -2.10 7.47 -1.84
C SER A 103 -2.39 7.45 -3.34
N GLY A 104 -2.85 6.31 -3.87
CA GLY A 104 -3.23 6.16 -5.28
C GLY A 104 -4.39 7.09 -5.66
N PHE A 105 -5.40 7.22 -4.80
CA PHE A 105 -6.52 8.13 -5.02
C PHE A 105 -6.07 9.60 -5.07
N ILE A 106 -5.18 10.02 -4.17
CA ILE A 106 -4.61 11.38 -4.18
C ILE A 106 -3.81 11.62 -5.48
N ILE A 107 -3.01 10.65 -5.92
CA ILE A 107 -2.24 10.75 -7.17
C ILE A 107 -3.17 10.91 -8.37
N ILE A 108 -4.26 10.15 -8.43
CA ILE A 108 -5.27 10.28 -9.51
C ILE A 108 -5.91 11.67 -9.48
N MET A 109 -6.27 12.19 -8.31
CA MET A 109 -6.83 13.55 -8.18
C MET A 109 -5.83 14.63 -8.63
N LEU A 110 -4.54 14.46 -8.30
CA LEU A 110 -3.48 15.34 -8.76
C LEU A 110 -3.30 15.26 -10.28
N SER A 111 -3.44 14.06 -10.86
CA SER A 111 -3.45 13.84 -12.30
C SER A 111 -4.48 14.74 -13.00
N TYR A 112 -5.73 14.71 -12.53
CA TYR A 112 -6.78 15.56 -13.07
C TYR A 112 -6.49 17.05 -12.89
N SER A 113 -5.94 17.44 -11.73
CA SER A 113 -5.64 18.85 -11.40
C SER A 113 -4.50 19.44 -12.22
N ILE A 114 -3.53 18.62 -12.65
CA ILE A 114 -2.36 19.05 -13.43
C ILE A 114 -2.68 19.11 -14.95
N THR A 115 -3.93 18.88 -15.35
CA THR A 115 -4.40 19.00 -16.75
C THR A 115 -4.59 20.46 -17.20
N ILE A 116 -3.57 21.29 -16.99
CA ILE A 116 -3.41 22.65 -17.56
C ILE A 116 -2.18 22.62 -18.46
#